data_AF-A0A2P2E5G0-F1
#
_entry.id   AF-A0A2P2E5G0-F1
#
_cell.length_a   1.000
_cell.length_b   1.000
_cell.length_c   1.000
_cell.angle_alpha   90.00
_cell.angle_beta   90.00
_cell.angle_gamma   90.00
#
_symmetry.space_group_name_H-M   'P 1'
#
loop_
_entity.id
_entity.type
_entity.pdbx_description
1 polymer ?
#
loop_
_entity_poly.entity_id
_entity_poly.type
_entity_poly.pdbx_seq_one_letter_code
_entity_poly.pdbx_strand_id
1 'polypeptide(L)'
;MKIFNSRNKLFLKLNAYPTQELSQEEIGRRNTFALLFQNMRPIIHIYDSKLKLRYKDQNFLIIFQTQLIPYMKSELKIGDLIGLYIVHANYDEFGKIHLILVNEFHKY
;
A
#
# COMPACT_ATOMS: atom_id res chain seq x y z
N MET A 1 -14.17 -5.61 -23.93
CA MET A 1 -13.94 -4.18 -23.64
C MET A 1 -12.72 -4.08 -22.73
N LYS A 2 -11.56 -3.69 -23.27
CA LYS A 2 -10.30 -3.58 -22.51
C LYS A 2 -10.08 -2.12 -22.12
N ILE A 3 -10.02 -1.84 -20.82
CA ILE A 3 -9.45 -0.59 -20.30
C ILE A 3 -8.54 -0.99 -19.13
N PHE A 4 -7.30 -1.37 -19.45
CA PHE A 4 -6.22 -1.44 -18.45
C PHE A 4 -5.40 -0.15 -18.59
N ASN A 5 -5.67 0.81 -17.71
CA ASN A 5 -4.85 2.01 -17.58
C ASN A 5 -3.60 1.64 -16.76
N SER A 6 -2.42 1.71 -17.38
CA SER A 6 -1.13 1.26 -16.82
C SER A 6 -0.51 2.23 -15.80
N ARG A 7 -1.24 3.23 -15.29
CA ARG A 7 -0.70 4.29 -14.41
C ARG A 7 -0.65 3.97 -12.91
N ASN A 8 -1.21 2.84 -12.49
CA ASN A 8 -1.42 2.52 -11.08
C ASN A 8 -0.64 1.28 -10.62
N LYS A 9 0.63 1.13 -11.02
CA LYS A 9 1.44 -0.04 -10.64
C LYS A 9 2.79 0.37 -10.06
N LEU A 10 3.20 -0.31 -9.00
CA LEU A 10 4.54 -0.20 -8.39
C LEU A 10 5.21 -1.56 -8.40
N PHE A 11 6.43 -1.64 -8.94
CA PHE A 11 7.21 -2.86 -8.94
C PHE A 11 8.27 -2.80 -7.84
N LEU A 12 8.36 -3.83 -7.00
CA LEU A 12 9.37 -3.92 -5.96
C LEU A 12 9.73 -5.37 -5.65
N LYS A 13 10.93 -5.59 -5.12
CA LYS A 13 11.30 -6.88 -4.50
C LYS A 13 10.66 -6.97 -3.13
N LEU A 14 9.95 -8.05 -2.86
CA LEU A 14 9.31 -8.28 -1.56
C LEU A 14 10.39 -8.58 -0.52
N ASN A 15 10.74 -7.59 0.31
CA ASN A 15 11.77 -7.77 1.33
C ASN A 15 11.19 -8.23 2.69
N ALA A 16 9.91 -7.97 2.93
CA ALA A 16 9.18 -8.40 4.10
C ALA A 16 7.69 -8.46 3.78
N TYR A 17 6.95 -9.33 4.46
CA TYR A 17 5.49 -9.31 4.38
C TYR A 17 4.93 -8.10 5.13
N PRO A 18 3.80 -7.53 4.68
CA PRO A 18 3.13 -6.50 5.44
C PRO A 18 2.71 -7.03 6.82
N THR A 19 2.88 -6.19 7.84
CA THR A 19 2.46 -6.49 9.22
C THR A 19 1.11 -5.84 9.49
N GLN A 20 0.27 -6.49 10.29
CA GLN A 20 -0.93 -5.87 10.81
C GLN A 20 -0.57 -4.73 11.79
N GLU A 21 -1.55 -3.88 12.07
CA GLU A 21 -1.51 -2.79 13.04
C GLU A 21 -0.70 -1.57 12.60
N LEU A 22 -1.43 -0.60 12.05
CA LEU A 22 -0.95 0.77 11.89
C LEU A 22 -0.74 1.41 13.28
N SER A 23 0.32 2.21 13.43
CA SER A 23 0.47 3.07 14.61
C SER A 23 -0.62 4.15 14.61
N GLN A 24 -0.90 4.76 15.76
CA GLN A 24 -1.90 5.85 15.86
C GLN A 24 -1.63 6.98 14.84
N GLU A 25 -0.37 7.31 14.62
CA GLU A 25 0.05 8.30 13.64
C GLU A 25 -0.24 7.85 12.19
N GLU A 26 -0.01 6.58 11.88
CA GLU A 26 -0.29 5.98 10.56
C GLU A 26 -1.79 5.85 10.29
N ILE A 27 -2.57 5.52 11.31
CA ILE A 27 -4.04 5.56 11.27
C ILE A 27 -4.51 6.99 10.96
N GLY A 28 -3.92 7.98 11.63
CA GLY A 28 -4.18 9.39 11.36
C GLY A 28 -3.92 9.75 9.89
N ARG A 29 -2.75 9.39 9.36
CA ARG A 29 -2.41 9.59 7.93
C ARG A 29 -3.39 8.90 6.99
N ARG A 30 -3.72 7.64 7.25
CA ARG A 30 -4.69 6.85 6.47
C ARG A 30 -6.09 7.49 6.49
N ASN A 31 -6.54 7.99 7.64
CA ASN A 31 -7.85 8.61 7.77
C ASN A 31 -7.91 9.98 7.10
N THR A 32 -6.86 10.81 7.26
CA THR A 32 -6.71 12.08 6.52
C THR A 32 -6.71 11.84 5.02
N PHE A 33 -6.06 10.77 4.57
CA PHE A 33 -6.12 10.33 3.19
C PHE A 33 -7.56 10.09 2.72
N ALA A 34 -8.39 9.37 3.49
CA ALA A 34 -9.81 9.18 3.15
C ALA A 34 -10.67 10.45 3.22
N LEU A 35 -10.23 11.52 3.91
CA LEU A 35 -10.91 12.81 3.86
C LEU A 35 -10.76 13.47 2.48
N LEU A 36 -9.60 13.32 1.84
CA LEU A 36 -9.29 13.87 0.51
C LEU A 36 -9.96 13.08 -0.61
N PHE A 37 -10.24 11.79 -0.38
CA PHE A 37 -10.88 10.88 -1.35
C PHE A 37 -12.16 10.30 -0.76
N GLN A 38 -13.29 11.01 -0.90
CA GLN A 38 -14.54 10.68 -0.20
C GLN A 38 -15.05 9.26 -0.46
N ASN A 39 -14.82 8.72 -1.66
CA ASN A 39 -15.13 7.33 -2.04
C ASN A 39 -14.37 6.29 -1.21
N MET A 40 -13.25 6.67 -0.59
CA MET A 40 -12.45 5.78 0.27
C MET A 40 -12.96 5.71 1.71
N ARG A 41 -13.68 6.73 2.22
CA ARG A 41 -14.20 6.74 3.60
C ARG A 41 -14.91 5.45 4.03
N PRO A 42 -15.83 4.86 3.23
CA PRO A 42 -16.53 3.64 3.65
C PRO A 42 -15.60 2.43 3.73
N ILE A 43 -14.48 2.40 3.02
CA ILE A 43 -13.59 1.24 2.91
C ILE A 43 -12.22 1.44 3.55
N ILE A 44 -11.88 2.63 4.04
CA ILE A 44 -10.53 2.92 4.52
C ILE A 44 -10.13 2.04 5.72
N HIS A 45 -11.12 1.61 6.51
CA HIS A 45 -10.91 0.78 7.70
C HIS A 45 -10.37 -0.63 7.39
N ILE A 46 -10.56 -1.15 6.17
CA ILE A 46 -9.98 -2.46 5.79
C ILE A 46 -8.49 -2.38 5.42
N TYR A 47 -7.95 -1.16 5.25
CA TYR A 47 -6.53 -0.91 5.00
C TYR A 47 -5.80 -0.76 6.34
N ASP A 48 -5.33 -1.88 6.89
CA ASP A 48 -4.71 -1.90 8.23
C ASP A 48 -3.41 -2.72 8.31
N SER A 49 -2.96 -3.25 7.17
CA SER A 49 -1.68 -3.93 7.08
C SER A 49 -0.67 -3.04 6.37
N LYS A 50 0.57 -2.96 6.86
CA LYS A 50 1.57 -2.00 6.38
C LYS A 50 2.89 -2.65 5.98
N LEU A 51 3.55 -2.04 5.01
CA LEU A 51 4.95 -2.27 4.68
C LEU A 51 5.67 -0.93 4.61
N LYS A 52 6.72 -0.78 5.41
CA LYS A 52 7.60 0.39 5.37
C LYS A 52 8.82 0.10 4.51
N LEU A 53 9.15 1.03 3.63
CA LEU A 53 10.29 0.91 2.73
C LEU A 53 11.03 2.24 2.66
N ARG A 54 12.35 2.18 2.45
CA ARG A 54 13.18 3.33 2.10
C ARG A 54 13.86 3.07 0.77
N TYR A 55 13.76 4.02 -0.15
CA TYR A 55 14.38 3.93 -1.49
C TYR A 55 14.86 5.31 -1.92
N LYS A 56 16.12 5.44 -2.35
CA LYS A 56 16.73 6.72 -2.78
C LYS A 56 16.41 7.89 -1.83
N ASP A 57 16.62 7.67 -0.53
CA ASP A 57 16.35 8.64 0.54
C ASP A 57 14.89 9.09 0.73
N GLN A 58 13.95 8.40 0.07
CA GLN A 58 12.52 8.61 0.26
C GLN A 58 11.93 7.49 1.13
N ASN A 59 11.01 7.87 2.02
CA ASN A 59 10.28 6.95 2.88
C ASN A 59 8.93 6.62 2.26
N PHE A 60 8.54 5.36 2.32
CA PHE A 60 7.27 4.86 1.82
C PHE A 60 6.54 4.10 2.92
N LEU A 61 5.26 4.43 3.10
CA LEU A 61 4.30 3.66 3.88
C LEU A 61 3.27 3.09 2.91
N ILE A 62 3.42 1.80 2.61
CA ILE A 62 2.47 1.08 1.76
C ILE A 62 1.46 0.40 2.68
N ILE A 63 0.18 0.72 2.51
CA ILE A 63 -0.92 0.14 3.28
C ILE A 63 -1.76 -0.75 2.37
N PHE A 64 -1.96 -1.98 2.82
CA PHE A 64 -2.67 -3.05 2.16
C PHE A 64 -4.00 -3.28 2.86
N GLN A 65 -4.96 -3.81 2.11
CA GLN A 65 -6.11 -4.44 2.72
C GLN A 65 -5.66 -5.67 3.52
N THR A 66 -6.12 -5.82 4.76
CA THR A 66 -5.68 -6.92 5.63
C THR A 66 -5.97 -8.30 5.03
N GLN A 67 -7.05 -8.42 4.27
CA GLN A 67 -7.42 -9.65 3.58
C GLN A 67 -6.43 -10.10 2.49
N LEU A 68 -5.56 -9.21 1.97
CA LEU A 68 -4.57 -9.56 0.93
C LEU A 68 -3.37 -10.32 1.51
N ILE A 69 -3.08 -10.13 2.80
CA ILE A 69 -1.84 -10.61 3.41
C ILE A 69 -1.72 -12.13 3.44
N PRO A 70 -2.78 -12.91 3.74
CA PRO A 70 -2.74 -14.36 3.63
C PRO A 70 -2.38 -14.85 2.23
N TYR A 71 -2.97 -14.25 1.18
CA TYR A 71 -2.69 -14.61 -0.22
C TYR A 71 -1.25 -14.28 -0.61
N MET A 72 -0.74 -13.11 -0.19
CA MET A 72 0.67 -12.77 -0.40
C MET A 72 1.60 -13.81 0.22
N LYS A 73 1.31 -14.26 1.45
CA LYS A 73 2.12 -15.27 2.14
C LYS A 73 2.05 -16.66 1.50
N SER A 74 0.94 -17.01 0.85
CA SER A 74 0.79 -18.32 0.18
C SER A 74 1.41 -18.35 -1.23
N GLU A 75 1.39 -17.23 -1.95
CA GLU A 75 1.78 -17.18 -3.37
C GLU A 75 3.20 -16.65 -3.61
N LEU A 76 3.72 -15.86 -2.66
CA LEU A 76 5.00 -15.17 -2.81
C LEU A 76 6.04 -15.75 -1.85
N LYS A 77 7.30 -15.53 -2.19
CA LYS A 77 8.47 -15.72 -1.31
C LYS A 77 9.19 -14.39 -1.16
N ILE A 78 9.81 -14.18 -0.01
CA ILE A 78 10.71 -13.04 0.19
C ILE A 78 11.80 -13.10 -0.89
N GLY A 79 12.04 -11.97 -1.57
CA GLY A 79 12.92 -11.82 -2.71
C GLY A 79 12.22 -11.81 -4.07
N ASP A 80 10.96 -12.28 -4.16
CA ASP A 80 10.17 -12.26 -5.40
C ASP A 80 9.97 -10.82 -5.88
N LEU A 81 9.98 -10.62 -7.20
CA LEU A 81 9.55 -9.38 -7.82
C LEU A 81 8.02 -9.34 -7.86
N ILE A 82 7.44 -8.29 -7.30
CA ILE A 82 5.99 -8.13 -7.25
C ILE A 82 5.57 -6.80 -7.86
N GLY A 83 4.44 -6.82 -8.57
CA GLY A 83 3.73 -5.62 -8.99
C GLY A 83 2.55 -5.38 -8.08
N LEU A 84 2.55 -4.24 -7.39
CA LEU A 84 1.46 -3.77 -6.55
C LEU A 84 0.55 -2.86 -7.35
N TYR A 85 -0.75 -3.10 -7.29
CA TYR A 85 -1.75 -2.23 -7.90
C TYR A 85 -2.20 -1.19 -6.88
N ILE A 86 -1.98 0.06 -7.25
CA ILE A 86 -2.17 1.21 -6.39
C ILE A 86 -3.59 1.75 -6.60
N VAL A 87 -4.36 1.86 -5.52
CA VAL A 87 -5.63 2.60 -5.56
C VAL A 87 -5.33 4.09 -5.59
N HIS A 88 -4.45 4.53 -4.69
CA HIS A 88 -3.98 5.90 -4.63
C HIS A 88 -2.61 6.03 -3.96
N ALA A 89 -1.90 7.11 -4.28
CA ALA A 89 -0.69 7.53 -3.59
C ALA A 89 -0.76 9.03 -3.27
N ASN A 90 -0.22 9.43 -2.12
CA ASN A 90 -0.03 10.83 -1.75
C ASN A 90 1.29 11.00 -0.98
N TYR A 91 1.83 12.22 -0.97
CA TYR A 91 2.97 12.59 -0.16
C TYR A 91 2.52 13.38 1.07
N ASP A 92 2.88 12.90 2.25
CA ASP A 92 2.76 13.65 3.50
C ASP A 92 4.02 14.50 3.68
N GLU A 93 3.88 15.81 3.49
CA GLU A 93 4.99 16.78 3.61
C GLU A 93 5.51 16.91 5.05
N PHE A 94 4.65 16.73 6.06
CA PHE A 94 5.05 16.83 7.47
C PHE A 94 5.91 15.63 7.86
N GLY A 95 5.44 14.42 7.52
CA GLY A 95 6.16 13.17 7.79
C GLY A 95 7.27 12.86 6.78
N LYS A 96 7.37 13.62 5.68
CA LYS A 96 8.23 13.35 4.52
C LYS A 96 8.11 11.90 4.04
N ILE A 97 6.88 11.42 3.89
CA ILE A 97 6.58 10.02 3.60
C ILE A 97 5.54 9.89 2.48
N HIS A 98 5.82 9.00 1.53
CA HIS A 98 4.87 8.61 0.50
C HIS A 98 3.92 7.55 1.07
N LEU A 99 2.64 7.90 1.15
CA LEU A 99 1.56 6.98 1.52
C LEU A 99 0.99 6.34 0.25
N ILE A 100 0.92 5.01 0.21
CA ILE A 100 0.42 4.25 -0.94
C ILE A 100 -0.62 3.26 -0.47
N LEU A 101 -1.83 3.29 -1.03
CA LEU A 101 -2.88 2.30 -0.78
C LEU A 101 -2.90 1.26 -1.90
N VAL A 102 -2.90 -0.02 -1.53
CA VAL A 102 -2.79 -1.16 -2.45
C VAL A 102 -4.04 -2.03 -2.38
N ASN A 103 -4.64 -2.36 -3.52
CA ASN A 103 -5.78 -3.29 -3.60
C ASN A 103 -5.42 -4.69 -4.08
N GLU A 104 -4.28 -4.86 -4.75
CA GLU A 104 -3.94 -6.12 -5.42
C GLU A 104 -2.43 -6.22 -5.62
N PHE A 105 -1.93 -7.45 -5.74
CA PHE A 105 -0.53 -7.75 -6.03
C PHE A 105 -0.45 -8.86 -7.09
N HIS A 106 0.57 -8.84 -7.94
CA HIS A 106 0.92 -9.91 -8.87
C HIS A 106 2.40 -10.28 -8.73
N LYS A 107 2.70 -11.58 -8.84
CA LYS A 107 4.07 -12.08 -8.99
C LYS A 107 4.55 -11.90 -10.43
N TYR A 108 5.82 -11.53 -10.60
CA TYR A 108 6.51 -11.43 -11.89
C TYR A 108 7.74 -12.33 -11.94
#